data_AF-A0A126Z7H5-F1
#
_entry.id   AF-A0A126Z7H5-F1
#
_cell.length_a   1.000
_cell.length_b   1.000
_cell.length_c   1.000
_cell.angle_alpha   90.00
_cell.angle_beta   90.00
_cell.angle_gamma   90.00
#
_symmetry.space_group_name_H-M   'P 1'
#
loop_
_entity.id
_entity.type
_entity.pdbx_description
1 polymer ?
#
loop_
_entity_poly.entity_id
_entity_poly.type
_entity_poly.pdbx_seq_one_letter_code
_entity_poly.pdbx_strand_id
1 'polypeptide(L)'
;MAEIRKSGKQATARKQARERAAEKAAEFRLRQDQLEELAAEYFVSVDGIDGIEENAEKEIAAIRARTAAAVTGAREKAGRIVQRMLDTSVTRDEVAARLGIPVRDVKRSTPAANAAPTTPAAAPDTVATAAA
;
A
#
# COMPACT_ATOMS: atom_id res chain seq x y z
N MET A 1 -63.81 33.26 38.68
CA MET A 1 -62.71 33.99 37.97
C MET A 1 -61.29 33.43 38.20
N ALA A 2 -60.97 32.76 39.32
CA ALA A 2 -59.61 32.24 39.57
C ALA A 2 -59.29 30.92 38.84
N GLU A 3 -60.26 30.00 38.72
CA GLU A 3 -60.07 28.68 38.09
C GLU A 3 -59.82 28.77 36.58
N ILE A 4 -60.50 29.67 35.87
CA ILE A 4 -60.30 29.91 34.43
C ILE A 4 -58.86 30.38 34.16
N ARG A 5 -58.31 31.24 35.02
CA ARG A 5 -56.92 31.72 34.93
C ARG A 5 -55.90 30.61 35.22
N LYS A 6 -56.24 29.64 36.09
CA LYS A 6 -55.38 28.47 36.38
C LYS A 6 -55.38 27.47 35.22
N SER A 7 -56.54 27.22 34.61
CA SER A 7 -56.69 26.37 33.42
C SER A 7 -55.91 26.92 32.21
N GLY A 8 -56.00 28.23 31.94
CA GLY A 8 -55.23 28.88 30.87
C GLY A 8 -53.71 28.74 31.06
N LYS A 9 -53.21 28.93 32.28
CA LYS A 9 -51.78 28.73 32.61
C LYS A 9 -51.33 27.27 32.50
N GLN A 10 -52.21 26.33 32.80
CA GLN A 10 -51.90 24.90 32.65
C GLN A 10 -51.88 24.48 31.16
N ALA A 11 -52.76 25.04 30.34
CA ALA A 11 -52.77 24.82 28.90
C ALA A 11 -51.53 25.39 28.21
N THR A 12 -51.09 26.60 28.57
CA THR A 12 -49.85 27.19 28.04
C THR A 12 -48.61 26.42 28.49
N ALA A 13 -48.55 25.98 29.75
CA ALA A 13 -47.45 25.14 30.24
C ALA A 13 -47.36 23.80 29.50
N ARG A 14 -48.51 23.16 29.21
CA ARG A 14 -48.56 21.93 28.40
C ARG A 14 -48.12 22.16 26.96
N LYS A 15 -48.49 23.29 26.34
CA LYS A 15 -48.05 23.65 24.98
C LYS A 15 -46.53 23.84 24.93
N GLN A 16 -45.97 24.60 25.85
CA GLN A 16 -44.51 24.82 25.95
C GLN A 16 -43.74 23.53 26.22
N ALA A 17 -44.28 22.62 27.06
CA ALA A 17 -43.65 21.32 27.29
C ALA A 17 -43.62 20.45 26.02
N ARG A 18 -44.70 20.48 25.22
CA ARG A 18 -44.76 19.78 23.93
C ARG A 18 -43.81 20.38 22.90
N GLU A 19 -43.72 21.70 22.82
CA GLU A 19 -42.79 22.40 21.93
C GLU A 19 -41.34 22.04 22.25
N ARG A 20 -40.92 22.13 23.52
CA ARG A 20 -39.57 21.72 23.95
C ARG A 20 -39.28 20.24 23.73
N ALA A 21 -40.28 19.38 23.89
CA ALA A 21 -40.12 17.95 23.58
C ALA A 21 -39.93 17.72 22.08
N ALA A 22 -40.65 18.47 21.23
CA ALA A 22 -40.50 18.42 19.79
C ALA A 22 -39.13 18.95 19.33
N GLU A 23 -38.65 20.06 19.90
CA GLU A 23 -37.31 20.62 19.64
C GLU A 23 -36.22 19.60 19.98
N LYS A 24 -36.27 19.01 21.19
CA LYS A 24 -35.31 17.98 21.60
C LYS A 24 -35.36 16.73 20.72
N ALA A 25 -36.55 16.33 20.28
CA ALA A 25 -36.70 15.21 19.36
C ALA A 25 -36.10 15.53 17.98
N ALA A 26 -36.27 16.76 17.49
CA ALA A 26 -35.67 17.21 16.24
C ALA A 26 -34.14 17.26 16.32
N GLU A 27 -33.58 17.80 17.41
CA GLU A 27 -32.13 17.78 17.64
C GLU A 27 -31.57 16.36 17.73
N PHE A 28 -32.30 15.44 18.37
CA PHE A 28 -31.88 14.05 18.45
C PHE A 28 -31.86 13.41 17.07
N ARG A 29 -32.90 13.62 16.26
CA ARG A 29 -32.95 13.11 14.88
C ARG A 29 -31.79 13.64 14.05
N LEU A 30 -31.54 14.96 14.08
CA LEU A 30 -30.42 15.55 13.36
C LEU A 30 -29.08 14.92 13.76
N ARG A 31 -28.87 14.66 15.06
CA ARG A 31 -27.68 13.97 15.53
C ARG A 31 -27.61 12.51 15.07
N GLN A 32 -28.73 11.80 15.01
CA GLN A 32 -28.75 10.44 14.47
C GLN A 32 -28.45 10.44 12.96
N ASP A 33 -29.04 11.34 12.19
CA ASP A 33 -28.79 11.48 10.76
C ASP A 33 -27.29 11.72 10.49
N GLN A 34 -26.64 12.59 11.29
CA GLN A 34 -25.20 12.82 11.21
C GLN A 34 -24.36 11.58 11.56
N LEU A 35 -24.77 10.81 12.56
CA LEU A 35 -24.08 9.57 12.93
C LEU A 35 -24.23 8.49 11.85
N GLU A 36 -25.41 8.41 11.22
CA GLU A 36 -25.66 7.51 10.09
C GLU A 36 -24.79 7.88 8.88
N GLU A 37 -24.69 9.17 8.55
CA GLU A 37 -23.82 9.67 7.47
C GLU A 37 -22.33 9.35 7.75
N LEU A 38 -21.85 9.64 8.96
CA LEU A 38 -20.47 9.34 9.35
C LEU A 38 -20.17 7.84 9.33
N ALA A 39 -21.13 7.00 9.73
CA ALA A 39 -20.98 5.55 9.64
C ALA A 39 -20.87 5.08 8.19
N ALA A 40 -21.70 5.62 7.29
CA ALA A 40 -21.61 5.31 5.86
C ALA A 40 -20.27 5.74 5.26
N GLU A 41 -19.81 6.96 5.57
CA GLU A 41 -18.53 7.49 5.12
C GLU A 41 -17.35 6.65 5.61
N TYR A 42 -17.41 6.17 6.86
CA TYR A 42 -16.38 5.28 7.42
C TYR A 42 -16.25 3.99 6.60
N PHE A 43 -17.36 3.30 6.30
CA PHE A 43 -17.29 2.05 5.54
C PHE A 43 -16.78 2.26 4.11
N VAL A 44 -17.24 3.32 3.43
CA VAL A 44 -16.71 3.69 2.11
C VAL A 44 -15.21 3.97 2.17
N SER A 45 -14.75 4.64 3.22
CA SER A 45 -13.33 4.96 3.42
C SER A 45 -12.50 3.70 3.68
N VAL A 46 -12.98 2.77 4.51
CA VAL A 46 -12.30 1.50 4.79
C VAL A 46 -12.22 0.62 3.54
N ASP A 47 -13.33 0.47 2.81
CA ASP A 47 -13.34 -0.26 1.54
C ASP A 47 -12.39 0.37 0.51
N GLY A 48 -12.27 1.71 0.54
CA GLY A 48 -11.32 2.45 -0.28
C GLY A 48 -9.86 2.16 0.07
N ILE A 49 -9.52 1.96 1.35
CA ILE A 49 -8.15 1.64 1.80
C ILE A 49 -7.72 0.29 1.22
N ASP A 50 -8.55 -0.74 1.37
CA ASP A 50 -8.23 -2.09 0.86
C ASP A 50 -8.00 -2.05 -0.66
N GLY A 51 -8.83 -1.30 -1.40
CA GLY A 51 -8.66 -1.10 -2.83
C GLY A 51 -7.37 -0.37 -3.22
N ILE A 52 -6.95 0.62 -2.42
CA ILE A 52 -5.68 1.35 -2.62
C ILE A 52 -4.49 0.42 -2.39
N GLU A 53 -4.51 -0.36 -1.30
CA GLU A 53 -3.43 -1.30 -0.97
C GLU A 53 -3.30 -2.38 -2.04
N GLU A 54 -4.40 -2.99 -2.48
CA GLU A 54 -4.39 -4.01 -3.53
C GLU A 54 -3.85 -3.45 -4.85
N ASN A 55 -4.24 -2.21 -5.22
CA ASN A 55 -3.72 -1.58 -6.43
C ASN A 55 -2.21 -1.27 -6.31
N ALA A 56 -1.76 -0.78 -5.16
CA ALA A 56 -0.35 -0.51 -4.92
C ALA A 56 0.51 -1.79 -5.04
N GLU A 57 0.05 -2.91 -4.49
CA GLU A 57 0.73 -4.20 -4.62
C GLU A 57 0.82 -4.66 -6.08
N LYS A 58 -0.26 -4.53 -6.85
CA LYS A 58 -0.29 -4.85 -8.29
C LYS A 58 0.73 -4.00 -9.06
N GLU A 59 0.79 -2.70 -8.80
CA GLU A 59 1.73 -1.80 -9.45
C GLU A 59 3.18 -2.12 -9.08
N ILE A 60 3.47 -2.39 -7.80
CA ILE A 60 4.80 -2.79 -7.34
C ILE A 60 5.23 -4.10 -8.02
N ALA A 61 4.34 -5.09 -8.08
CA ALA A 61 4.61 -6.36 -8.76
C ALA A 61 4.91 -6.15 -10.25
N ALA A 62 4.13 -5.33 -10.94
CA ALA A 62 4.34 -4.99 -12.34
C ALA A 62 5.68 -4.28 -12.57
N ILE A 63 6.03 -3.31 -11.73
CA ILE A 63 7.31 -2.59 -11.81
C ILE A 63 8.48 -3.55 -11.56
N ARG A 64 8.38 -4.42 -10.55
CA ARG A 64 9.41 -5.43 -10.26
C ARG A 64 9.60 -6.39 -11.43
N ALA A 65 8.52 -6.89 -12.02
CA ALA A 65 8.57 -7.77 -13.19
C ALA A 65 9.23 -7.08 -14.39
N ARG A 66 8.81 -5.84 -14.71
CA ARG A 66 9.39 -5.04 -15.79
C ARG A 66 10.88 -4.76 -15.55
N THR A 67 11.25 -4.47 -14.31
CA THR A 67 12.65 -4.22 -13.92
C THR A 67 13.49 -5.48 -14.07
N ALA A 68 12.99 -6.64 -13.62
CA ALA A 68 13.68 -7.91 -13.78
C ALA A 68 13.91 -8.26 -15.25
N ALA A 69 12.90 -8.06 -16.10
CA ALA A 69 13.03 -8.24 -17.55
C ALA A 69 14.04 -7.26 -18.17
N ALA A 70 14.00 -5.98 -17.79
CA ALA A 70 14.92 -4.96 -18.28
C ALA A 70 16.38 -5.25 -17.88
N VAL A 71 16.61 -5.66 -16.63
CA VAL A 71 17.94 -6.05 -16.12
C VAL A 71 18.44 -7.28 -16.86
N THR A 72 17.59 -8.29 -17.06
CA THR A 72 17.96 -9.51 -17.81
C THR A 72 18.35 -9.16 -19.25
N GLY A 73 17.53 -8.37 -19.95
CA GLY A 73 17.83 -7.91 -21.30
C GLY A 73 19.09 -7.05 -21.39
N ALA A 74 19.35 -6.20 -20.39
CA ALA A 74 20.58 -5.41 -20.32
C ALA A 74 21.82 -6.30 -20.10
N ARG A 75 21.72 -7.30 -19.21
CA ARG A 75 22.78 -8.29 -18.97
C ARG A 75 23.09 -9.11 -20.22
N GLU A 76 22.08 -9.57 -20.96
CA GLU A 76 22.26 -10.28 -22.23
C GLU A 76 22.90 -9.41 -23.30
N LYS A 77 22.51 -8.13 -23.38
CA LYS A 77 23.14 -7.17 -24.31
C LYS A 77 24.61 -6.95 -23.95
N ALA A 78 24.93 -6.73 -22.67
CA ALA A 78 26.30 -6.60 -22.20
C ALA A 78 27.13 -7.86 -22.52
N GLY A 79 26.57 -9.05 -22.27
CA GLY A 79 27.21 -10.32 -22.61
C GLY A 79 27.49 -10.48 -24.11
N ARG A 80 26.55 -10.09 -24.97
CA ARG A 80 26.75 -10.07 -26.43
C ARG A 80 27.83 -9.10 -26.88
N ILE A 81 27.94 -7.93 -26.24
CA ILE A 81 29.00 -6.96 -26.53
C ILE A 81 30.37 -7.54 -26.15
N VAL A 82 30.51 -8.10 -24.96
CA VAL A 82 31.74 -8.78 -24.52
C VAL A 82 32.11 -9.91 -25.47
N GLN A 83 31.14 -10.72 -25.88
CA GLN A 83 31.36 -11.79 -26.86
C GLN A 83 31.91 -11.23 -28.17
N ARG A 84 31.26 -10.21 -28.73
CA ARG A 84 31.71 -9.56 -29.97
C ARG A 84 33.12 -8.97 -29.83
N MET A 85 33.48 -8.40 -28.68
CA MET A 85 34.85 -7.92 -28.43
C MET A 85 35.86 -9.07 -28.43
N LEU A 86 35.54 -10.20 -27.80
CA LEU A 86 36.42 -11.37 -27.80
C LEU A 86 36.54 -12.02 -29.19
N ASP A 87 35.50 -11.93 -30.02
CA ASP A 87 35.51 -12.47 -31.39
C ASP A 87 36.42 -11.64 -32.33
N THR A 88 36.77 -10.39 -31.95
CA THR A 88 37.77 -9.57 -32.66
C THR A 88 39.22 -9.92 -32.33
N SER A 89 39.46 -11.09 -31.75
CA SER A 89 40.79 -11.61 -31.35
C SER A 89 41.51 -10.82 -30.24
N VAL A 90 40.78 -9.99 -29.50
CA VAL A 90 41.28 -9.27 -28.31
C VAL A 90 41.32 -10.21 -27.10
N THR A 91 42.37 -10.11 -26.27
CA THR A 91 42.51 -10.94 -25.06
C THR A 91 41.53 -10.52 -23.97
N ARG A 92 41.21 -11.43 -23.03
CA ARG A 92 40.29 -11.10 -21.91
C ARG A 92 40.80 -9.97 -21.03
N ASP A 93 42.11 -9.90 -20.80
CA ASP A 93 42.74 -8.86 -19.99
C ASP A 93 42.61 -7.48 -20.63
N GLU A 94 42.73 -7.42 -21.96
CA GLU A 94 42.52 -6.19 -22.72
C GLU A 94 41.05 -5.76 -22.74
N VAL A 95 40.09 -6.70 -22.84
CA VAL A 95 38.67 -6.38 -22.73
C VAL A 95 38.32 -5.88 -21.32
N ALA A 96 38.87 -6.51 -20.29
CA ALA A 96 38.71 -6.10 -18.89
C ALA A 96 39.23 -4.67 -18.66
N ALA A 97 40.44 -4.39 -19.15
CA ALA A 97 41.06 -3.06 -19.07
C ALA A 97 40.24 -2.00 -19.83
N ARG A 98 39.68 -2.32 -21.00
CA ARG A 98 38.86 -1.40 -21.81
C ARG A 98 37.50 -1.12 -21.20
N LEU A 99 36.89 -2.10 -20.52
CA LEU A 99 35.57 -1.95 -19.90
C LEU A 99 35.64 -1.48 -18.43
N GLY A 100 36.83 -1.47 -17.82
CA GLY A 100 37.00 -1.14 -16.40
C GLY A 100 36.39 -2.18 -15.46
N ILE A 101 36.26 -3.42 -15.92
CA ILE A 101 35.62 -4.54 -15.21
C ILE A 101 36.72 -5.55 -14.83
N PRO A 102 36.67 -6.22 -13.67
CA PRO A 102 37.69 -7.20 -13.31
C PRO A 102 37.67 -8.39 -14.29
N VAL A 103 38.84 -8.94 -14.59
CA VAL A 103 39.03 -10.03 -15.58
C VAL A 103 38.10 -11.23 -15.34
N ARG A 104 37.79 -11.54 -14.08
CA ARG A 104 36.87 -12.62 -13.68
C ARG A 104 35.42 -12.44 -14.17
N ASP A 105 35.01 -11.20 -14.40
CA ASP A 105 33.67 -10.83 -14.86
C ASP A 105 33.60 -10.76 -16.40
N VAL A 106 34.75 -10.82 -17.10
CA VAL A 106 34.85 -11.03 -18.55
C VAL A 106 34.64 -12.51 -18.89
N LYS A 107 33.44 -13.01 -18.60
CA LYS A 107 33.03 -14.37 -18.97
C LYS A 107 32.44 -14.38 -20.37
N ARG A 108 32.91 -15.33 -21.17
CA ARG A 108 32.27 -15.72 -22.44
C ARG A 108 30.84 -16.13 -22.08
N SER A 109 29.85 -15.35 -22.50
CA SER A 109 28.48 -15.51 -22.02
C SER A 109 27.92 -16.85 -22.48
N THR A 110 27.90 -17.82 -21.58
CA THR A 110 27.06 -19.02 -21.71
C THR A 110 25.72 -18.69 -21.04
N PRO A 111 24.59 -18.98 -21.70
CA PRO A 111 23.27 -18.46 -21.33
C PRO A 111 22.71 -18.93 -19.96
N ALA A 112 23.50 -19.64 -19.14
CA ALA A 112 23.04 -20.24 -17.88
C ALA A 112 23.64 -19.63 -16.60
N ALA A 113 24.62 -18.73 -16.67
CA ALA A 113 25.42 -18.34 -15.50
C ALA A 113 25.00 -17.01 -14.83
N ASN A 114 23.79 -16.49 -15.08
CA ASN A 114 23.34 -15.19 -14.53
C ASN A 114 22.27 -15.29 -13.42
N ALA A 115 22.05 -16.49 -12.90
CA ALA A 115 21.24 -16.74 -11.70
C ALA A 115 22.16 -16.90 -10.48
N ALA A 116 22.71 -15.80 -9.98
CA ALA A 116 23.16 -15.74 -8.59
C ALA A 116 22.22 -14.77 -7.85
N PRO A 117 21.26 -15.28 -7.06
CA PRO A 117 20.52 -14.44 -6.13
C PRO A 117 21.46 -14.11 -4.96
N THR A 118 21.75 -12.83 -4.75
CA THR A 118 22.22 -12.36 -3.44
C THR A 118 21.03 -12.42 -2.49
N THR A 119 20.90 -13.55 -1.80
CA THR A 119 20.07 -13.72 -0.61
C THR A 119 20.52 -12.70 0.44
N PRO A 120 19.65 -11.80 0.94
CA PRO A 120 19.90 -11.14 2.21
C PRO A 120 19.76 -12.21 3.31
N ALA A 121 20.80 -12.38 4.10
CA ALA A 121 20.83 -13.24 5.26
C ALA A 121 19.64 -12.93 6.19
N ALA A 122 18.64 -13.80 6.18
CA ALA A 122 17.72 -13.94 7.30
C ALA A 122 18.46 -14.72 8.38
N ALA A 123 18.79 -14.05 9.48
CA ALA A 123 19.21 -14.70 10.71
C ALA A 123 18.00 -15.44 11.30
N PRO A 124 18.09 -16.75 11.57
CA PRO A 124 17.14 -17.42 12.43
C PRO A 124 17.72 -17.45 13.85
N ASP A 125 17.08 -16.77 14.79
CA ASP A 125 17.13 -17.25 16.17
C ASP A 125 15.73 -17.27 16.75
N THR A 126 15.24 -18.50 16.80
CA THR A 126 14.10 -19.01 17.53
C THR A 126 14.22 -18.70 19.02
N VAL A 127 13.21 -18.08 19.61
CA VAL A 127 12.85 -18.38 21.01
C VAL A 127 11.35 -18.58 21.07
N ALA A 128 10.94 -19.83 20.94
CA ALA A 128 9.66 -20.32 21.42
C ALA A 128 9.94 -21.38 22.47
N THR A 129 9.45 -21.17 23.69
CA THR A 129 8.55 -22.08 24.43
C THR A 129 8.86 -22.24 25.93
N ALA A 130 7.77 -22.19 26.70
CA ALA A 130 7.48 -22.85 27.99
C ALA A 130 7.83 -22.18 29.34
N ALA A 131 6.75 -21.76 30.00
CA ALA A 131 6.24 -22.32 31.26
C ALA A 131 7.15 -22.33 32.50
N ALA A 132 6.75 -21.53 33.50
CA ALA A 132 6.73 -21.87 34.92
C ALA A 132 5.64 -21.04 35.61
#